data_AF-A0A7R8WX58-F1
#
_entry.id   AF-A0A7R8WX58-F1
#
_cell.length_a   1.000
_cell.length_b   1.000
_cell.length_c   1.000
_cell.angle_alpha   90.00
_cell.angle_beta   90.00
_cell.angle_gamma   90.00
#
_symmetry.space_group_name_H-M   'P 1'
#
loop_
_entity.id
_entity.type
_entity.pdbx_description
1 polymer ?
#
loop_
_entity_poly.entity_id
_entity_poly.type
_entity_poly.pdbx_seq_one_letter_code
_entity_poly.pdbx_strand_id
1 'polypeptide(L)'
;MAEVDSRNLSGVDSPRQIVFEAAKDFGRLFYITDLSETTFEDVTIVPHYVQRSFPYFVLLIFLEAIVRKIQGKPTIRVNDAVGSLSAGFCLEISE
;
A
#
# COMPACT_ATOMS: atom_id res chain seq x y z
N MET A 1 0.61 30.88 -24.68
CA MET A 1 -0.84 30.65 -24.54
C MET A 1 -0.96 29.37 -23.73
N ALA A 2 -0.99 29.49 -22.40
CA ALA A 2 -0.98 28.35 -21.49
C ALA A 2 -2.39 27.79 -21.38
N GLU A 3 -2.57 26.55 -21.81
CA GLU A 3 -3.81 25.81 -21.64
C GLU A 3 -3.91 25.40 -20.17
N VAL A 4 -4.67 26.19 -19.42
CA VAL A 4 -5.04 25.91 -18.04
C VAL A 4 -5.99 24.72 -18.06
N ASP A 5 -5.47 23.54 -17.73
CA ASP A 5 -6.21 22.27 -17.68
C ASP A 5 -7.29 22.33 -16.59
N SER A 6 -8.53 22.27 -17.04
CA SER A 6 -9.79 22.43 -16.31
C SER A 6 -10.08 21.36 -15.25
N ARG A 7 -9.09 20.53 -14.87
CA ARG A 7 -9.23 19.42 -13.92
C ARG A 7 -9.03 19.78 -12.45
N ASN A 8 -8.91 21.07 -12.15
CA ASN A 8 -8.90 21.61 -10.79
C ASN A 8 -10.33 21.91 -10.25
N LEU A 9 -11.35 21.19 -10.74
CA LEU A 9 -12.77 21.46 -10.46
C LEU A 9 -13.60 20.18 -10.23
N SER A 10 -13.38 19.48 -9.10
CA SER A 10 -14.47 18.85 -8.32
C SER A 10 -13.95 18.23 -7.02
N GLY A 11 -13.74 19.07 -6.01
CA GLY A 11 -13.43 18.68 -4.64
C GLY A 11 -14.63 18.11 -3.90
N VAL A 12 -15.04 16.89 -4.26
CA VAL A 12 -15.74 15.93 -3.40
C VAL A 12 -15.30 14.54 -3.88
N ASP A 13 -14.20 14.01 -3.32
CA ASP A 13 -13.86 12.61 -3.53
C ASP A 13 -15.04 11.78 -3.03
N SER A 14 -15.79 11.18 -3.95
CA SER A 14 -16.94 10.36 -3.59
C SER A 14 -16.44 9.24 -2.66
N PRO A 15 -17.13 8.87 -1.56
CA PRO A 15 -16.65 7.83 -0.65
C PRO A 15 -16.27 6.52 -1.37
N ARG A 16 -16.91 6.24 -2.50
CA ARG A 16 -16.61 5.12 -3.38
C ARG A 16 -15.21 5.19 -4.01
N GLN A 17 -14.77 6.37 -4.46
CA GLN A 17 -13.45 6.54 -5.08
C GLN A 17 -12.33 6.35 -4.06
N ILE A 18 -12.48 6.90 -2.87
CA ILE A 18 -11.51 6.70 -1.77
C ILE A 18 -11.38 5.21 -1.44
N VAL A 19 -12.49 4.49 -1.35
CA VAL A 19 -12.49 3.04 -1.13
C VAL A 19 -11.86 2.28 -2.30
N PHE A 20 -12.09 2.72 -3.53
CA PHE A 20 -11.53 2.08 -4.73
C PHE A 20 -10.02 2.26 -4.82
N GLU A 21 -9.51 3.46 -4.54
CA GLU A 21 -8.07 3.75 -4.48
C GLU A 21 -7.40 2.99 -3.34
N ALA A 22 -8.02 2.96 -2.15
CA ALA A 22 -7.51 2.16 -1.04
C ALA A 22 -7.48 0.64 -1.36
N ALA A 23 -8.47 0.14 -2.12
CA ALA A 23 -8.48 -1.24 -2.58
C ALA A 23 -7.41 -1.51 -3.64
N LYS A 24 -7.15 -0.56 -4.55
CA LYS A 24 -6.03 -0.63 -5.51
C LYS A 24 -4.69 -0.65 -4.77
N ASP A 25 -4.47 0.25 -3.81
CA ASP A 25 -3.24 0.30 -3.02
C ASP A 25 -3.04 -0.96 -2.15
N PHE A 26 -4.12 -1.51 -1.60
CA PHE A 26 -4.08 -2.81 -0.93
C PHE A 26 -3.75 -3.96 -1.90
N GLY A 27 -4.33 -3.96 -3.10
CA GLY A 27 -4.06 -4.95 -4.15
C GLY A 27 -2.61 -4.92 -4.64
N ARG A 28 -2.01 -3.73 -4.71
CA ARG A 28 -0.59 -3.54 -5.07
C ARG A 28 0.36 -4.24 -4.12
N LEU A 29 0.02 -4.38 -2.83
CA LEU A 29 0.78 -5.18 -1.86
C LEU A 29 0.92 -6.66 -2.30
N PHE A 30 -0.04 -7.16 -3.08
CA PHE A 30 -0.08 -8.52 -3.62
C PHE A 30 0.23 -8.57 -5.12
N TYR A 31 0.81 -7.51 -5.70
CA TYR A 31 1.05 -7.38 -7.14
C TYR A 31 -0.22 -7.47 -8.01
N ILE A 32 -1.40 -7.23 -7.42
CA ILE A 32 -2.66 -7.16 -8.16
C ILE A 32 -2.78 -5.75 -8.73
N THR A 33 -2.21 -5.55 -9.90
CA THR A 33 -2.23 -4.26 -10.63
C THR A 33 -2.37 -4.49 -12.13
N ASP A 34 -2.95 -3.51 -12.82
CA ASP A 34 -3.03 -3.51 -14.28
C ASP A 34 -1.69 -3.03 -14.87
N LEU A 35 -1.11 -3.79 -15.81
CA LEU A 35 0.15 -3.47 -16.46
C LEU A 35 0.05 -2.19 -17.30
N SER A 36 -1.13 -1.85 -17.80
CA SER A 36 -1.35 -0.62 -18.57
C SER A 36 -1.19 0.65 -17.72
N GLU A 37 -1.40 0.55 -16.40
CA GLU A 37 -1.26 1.65 -15.44
C GLU A 37 0.12 1.67 -14.75
N THR A 38 0.92 0.61 -14.86
CA THR A 38 2.20 0.45 -14.14
C THR A 38 3.41 0.29 -15.05
N THR A 39 3.25 0.46 -16.36
CA THR A 39 4.36 0.47 -17.33
C THR A 39 4.81 1.90 -17.56
N PHE A 40 6.06 2.19 -17.23
CA PHE A 40 6.67 3.50 -17.38
C PHE A 40 7.86 3.42 -18.34
N GLU A 41 8.05 4.46 -19.15
CA GLU A 41 9.16 4.56 -20.10
C GLU A 41 10.50 4.85 -19.40
N ASP A 42 10.44 5.55 -18.25
CA ASP A 42 11.61 5.95 -17.46
C ASP A 42 11.45 5.46 -16.01
N VAL A 43 12.55 5.09 -15.35
CA VAL A 43 12.56 4.66 -13.95
C VAL A 43 12.30 5.85 -13.01
N THR A 44 12.64 7.07 -13.42
CA THR A 44 12.48 8.29 -12.61
C THR A 44 11.03 8.73 -12.44
N ILE A 45 10.11 8.24 -13.29
CA ILE A 45 8.67 8.52 -13.20
C ILE A 45 7.92 7.43 -12.43
N VAL A 46 8.59 6.35 -12.03
CA VAL A 46 7.99 5.24 -11.28
C VAL A 46 7.66 5.73 -9.87
N PRO A 47 6.38 5.67 -9.45
CA PRO A 47 6.00 6.00 -8.09
C PRO A 47 6.62 5.03 -7.08
N HIS A 48 6.98 5.52 -5.89
CA HIS A 48 7.40 4.68 -4.77
C HIS A 48 6.21 3.86 -4.23
N TYR A 49 5.97 2.69 -4.82
CA TYR A 49 4.85 1.81 -4.49
C TYR A 49 5.01 1.15 -3.11
N VAL A 50 6.26 0.90 -2.68
CA VAL A 50 6.56 0.31 -1.38
C VAL A 50 6.12 1.25 -0.25
N GLN A 51 6.46 2.54 -0.35
CA GLN A 51 6.05 3.55 0.64
C GLN A 51 4.52 3.70 0.73
N ARG A 52 3.79 3.65 -0.40
CA ARG A 52 2.33 3.70 -0.40
C ARG A 52 1.68 2.45 0.23
N SER A 53 2.31 1.28 0.06
CA SER A 53 1.76 0.01 0.55
C SER A 53 2.13 -0.29 2.01
N PHE A 54 3.16 0.36 2.54
CA PHE A 54 3.64 0.22 3.92
C PHE A 54 2.56 0.38 5.02
N PRO A 55 1.67 1.38 5.01
CA PRO A 55 0.63 1.51 6.05
C PRO A 55 -0.33 0.30 6.09
N TYR A 56 -0.66 -0.27 4.93
CA TYR A 56 -1.49 -1.48 4.84
C TYR A 56 -0.76 -2.72 5.36
N PHE A 57 0.55 -2.80 5.13
CA PHE A 57 1.39 -3.85 5.69
C PHE A 57 1.40 -3.81 7.23
N VAL A 58 1.59 -2.63 7.82
CA VAL A 58 1.50 -2.43 9.28
C VAL A 58 0.11 -2.80 9.80
N LEU A 59 -0.95 -2.42 9.08
CA LEU A 59 -2.32 -2.80 9.42
C LEU A 59 -2.50 -4.32 9.48
N LEU A 60 -1.90 -5.08 8.55
CA LEU A 60 -1.95 -6.56 8.55
C LEU A 60 -1.22 -7.16 9.75
N ILE A 61 -0.09 -6.59 10.19
CA ILE A 61 0.61 -7.00 11.42
C ILE A 61 -0.30 -6.81 12.64
N PHE A 62 -0.99 -5.68 12.74
CA PHE A 62 -1.97 -5.45 13.81
C PHE A 62 -3.15 -6.41 13.72
N LEU A 63 -3.67 -6.66 12.51
CA LEU A 63 -4.77 -7.59 12.27
C LEU A 63 -4.38 -9.01 12.71
N GLU A 64 -3.16 -9.45 12.43
CA GLU A 64 -2.64 -10.75 12.87
C GLU A 64 -2.67 -10.85 14.41
N ALA A 65 -2.19 -9.82 15.12
CA ALA A 65 -2.20 -9.78 16.57
C ALA A 65 -3.64 -9.87 17.14
N ILE A 66 -4.60 -9.19 16.51
CA ILE A 66 -6.02 -9.23 16.91
C ILE A 66 -6.62 -10.61 16.68
N VAL A 67 -6.44 -11.19 15.48
CA VAL A 67 -6.96 -12.52 15.13
C VAL A 67 -6.38 -13.58 16.06
N ARG A 68 -5.10 -13.49 16.42
CA ARG A 68 -4.46 -14.43 17.34
C ARG A 68 -4.97 -14.31 18.76
N LYS A 69 -5.26 -13.08 19.22
CA LYS A 69 -5.92 -12.84 20.52
C LYS A 69 -7.29 -13.50 20.56
N ILE A 70 -8.05 -13.45 19.47
CA ILE A 70 -9.36 -14.13 19.35
C ILE A 70 -9.19 -15.65 19.33
N GLN A 71 -8.14 -16.17 18.69
CA GLN A 71 -7.85 -17.62 18.62
C GLN A 71 -7.29 -18.22 19.93
N GLY A 72 -7.05 -17.43 20.99
CA GLY A 72 -6.51 -17.92 22.26
C GLY A 72 -5.07 -18.47 22.17
N LYS A 73 -4.37 -18.19 21.07
CA LYS A 73 -2.96 -18.57 20.87
C LYS A 73 -2.05 -17.54 21.55
N PRO A 74 -0.81 -17.91 21.95
CA PRO A 74 0.13 -16.96 22.53
C PRO A 74 0.23 -15.72 21.65
N THR A 75 0.03 -14.56 22.27
CA THR A 75 -0.39 -13.30 21.65
C THR A 75 0.60 -12.74 20.66
N ILE A 76 1.90 -13.07 20.77
CA ILE A 76 2.94 -12.44 19.96
C ILE A 76 4.03 -13.47 19.63
N ARG A 77 4.14 -13.87 18.36
CA ARG A 77 5.41 -14.40 17.84
C ARG A 77 6.17 -13.17 17.39
N VAL A 78 6.89 -12.55 18.32
CA VAL A 78 7.69 -11.34 18.05
C VAL A 78 8.62 -11.59 16.86
N ASN A 79 9.10 -12.83 16.73
CA ASN A 79 9.87 -13.30 15.58
C ASN A 79 9.22 -13.04 14.21
N ASP A 80 7.92 -13.32 14.06
CA ASP A 80 7.23 -13.11 12.77
C ASP A 80 7.07 -11.61 12.50
N ALA A 81 6.63 -10.83 13.50
CA ALA A 81 6.49 -9.39 13.35
C ALA A 81 7.81 -8.69 13.02
N VAL A 82 8.91 -9.08 13.69
CA VAL A 82 10.26 -8.56 13.42
C VAL A 82 10.76 -9.01 12.05
N GLY A 83 10.51 -10.27 11.65
CA GLY A 83 10.88 -10.78 10.34
C GLY A 83 10.14 -10.05 9.21
N SER A 84 8.83 -9.86 9.36
CA SER A 84 7.99 -9.09 8.45
C SER A 84 8.45 -7.64 8.34
N LEU A 85 8.72 -6.98 9.47
CA LEU A 85 9.21 -5.60 9.47
C LEU A 85 10.61 -5.49 8.83
N SER A 86 11.50 -6.44 9.11
CA SER A 86 12.85 -6.50 8.53
C SER A 86 12.81 -6.73 7.02
N ALA A 87 11.89 -7.58 6.54
CA ALA A 87 11.66 -7.77 5.11
C ALA A 87 11.16 -6.48 4.43
N GLY A 88 10.26 -5.75 5.10
CA GLY A 88 9.79 -4.44 4.64
C GLY A 88 10.90 -3.38 4.57
N PHE A 89 11.74 -3.29 5.61
CA PHE A 89 12.90 -2.38 5.61
C PHE A 89 13.95 -2.77 4.57
N CYS A 90 14.17 -4.07 4.34
CA CYS A 90 15.09 -4.54 3.31
C CYS A 90 14.61 -4.14 1.91
N LEU A 91 13.29 -4.21 1.66
CA LEU A 91 12.67 -3.73 0.42
C LEU A 91 12.88 -2.21 0.24
N GLU A 92 12.69 -1.42 1.29
CA GLU A 92 12.87 0.04 1.24
C GLU A 92 14.33 0.44 0.97
N ILE A 93 15.30 -0.27 1.55
CA ILE A 93 16.74 0.01 1.33
C ILE A 93 17.21 -0.45 -0.06
N SER A 94 16.49 -1.38 -0.69
CA SER A 94 16.84 -1.92 -2.01
C SER A 94 16.24 -1.14 -3.18
N GLU A 95 15.30 -0.22 -2.92
CA GLU A 95 14.76 0.77 -3.88
C GLU A 95 15.70 1.98 -4.00
#